data_AF-A0A1M5MJ84-F1
#
_entry.id   AF-A0A1M5MJ84-F1
#
_cell.length_a   1.000
_cell.length_b   1.000
_cell.length_c   1.000
_cell.angle_alpha   90.00
_cell.angle_beta   90.00
_cell.angle_gamma   90.00
#
_symmetry.space_group_name_H-M   'P 1'
#
loop_
_entity.id
_entity.type
_entity.pdbx_description
1 polymer ?
#
loop_
_entity_poly.entity_id
_entity_poly.type
_entity_poly.pdbx_seq_one_letter_code
_entity_poly.pdbx_strand_id
1 'polypeptide(L)'
;MFYGPVPEGTLNVSEADARLLGVAGDRAGFAVTAGEFDGDGDIAVGAPENDSAAEDVGAVYLLLSNETERSGTANLLAEADAILTGVGEGDMVGFPVASLPVTEADSDSDDGTGAAADVDALLVGAPRNDN
;
A
#
# COMPACT_ATOMS: atom_id res chain seq x y z
N MET A 1 6.43 -11.17 1.63
CA MET A 1 6.26 -10.93 3.06
C MET A 1 6.66 -12.18 3.80
N PHE A 2 7.48 -12.03 4.84
CA PHE A 2 7.86 -13.11 5.74
C PHE A 2 7.30 -12.76 7.11
N TYR A 3 6.49 -13.64 7.69
CA TYR A 3 5.98 -13.48 9.04
C TYR A 3 7.07 -13.78 10.07
N GLY A 4 6.98 -13.08 11.21
CA GLY A 4 7.99 -13.14 12.25
C GLY A 4 7.86 -14.36 13.17
N PRO A 5 8.97 -14.83 13.77
CA PRO A 5 10.34 -14.32 13.59
C PRO A 5 10.97 -14.80 12.28
N VAL A 6 11.62 -13.88 11.55
CA VAL A 6 12.33 -14.21 10.31
C VAL A 6 13.62 -14.97 10.64
N PRO A 7 13.84 -16.19 10.10
CA PRO A 7 15.04 -16.98 10.37
C PRO A 7 16.33 -16.25 10.00
N GLU A 8 17.40 -16.49 10.76
CA GLU A 8 18.75 -16.03 10.38
C GLU A 8 19.23 -16.80 9.14
N GLY A 9 19.83 -16.09 8.18
CA GLY A 9 20.42 -16.69 6.97
C GLY A 9 19.93 -16.06 5.67
N THR A 10 20.06 -16.80 4.57
CA THR A 10 19.55 -16.40 3.26
C THR A 10 18.20 -17.03 3.03
N LEU A 11 17.17 -16.19 2.82
CA LEU A 11 15.82 -16.62 2.47
C LEU A 11 15.54 -16.33 1.00
N ASN A 12 14.83 -17.22 0.34
CA ASN A 12 14.32 -17.00 -1.01
C ASN A 12 12.89 -16.47 -0.93
N VAL A 13 12.49 -15.61 -1.87
CA VAL A 13 11.08 -15.19 -1.98
C VAL A 13 10.14 -16.39 -2.19
N SER A 14 10.66 -17.52 -2.69
CA SER A 14 9.93 -18.79 -2.77
C SER A 14 9.43 -19.31 -1.42
N GLU A 15 10.06 -18.87 -0.34
CA GLU A 15 9.78 -19.25 1.05
C GLU A 15 8.92 -18.20 1.76
N ALA A 16 8.58 -17.09 1.09
CA ALA A 16 7.74 -16.06 1.66
C ALA A 16 6.32 -16.58 1.92
N ASP A 17 5.76 -16.23 3.07
CA ASP A 17 4.39 -16.56 3.47
C ASP A 17 3.36 -15.94 2.53
N ALA A 18 3.63 -14.72 2.06
CA ALA A 18 2.84 -14.05 1.04
C ALA A 18 3.71 -13.38 -0.03
N ARG A 19 3.23 -13.37 -1.28
CA ARG A 19 3.83 -12.65 -2.41
C ARG A 19 2.78 -11.77 -3.06
N LEU A 20 3.12 -10.50 -3.23
CA LEU A 20 2.28 -9.53 -3.91
C LEU A 20 2.83 -9.34 -5.31
N LEU A 21 2.05 -9.69 -6.33
CA LEU A 21 2.43 -9.59 -7.73
C LEU A 21 1.67 -8.45 -8.38
N GLY A 22 2.40 -7.47 -8.92
CA GLY A 22 1.81 -6.49 -9.81
C GLY A 22 1.75 -6.98 -11.25
N VAL A 23 1.23 -6.10 -12.11
CA VAL A 23 1.25 -6.30 -13.55
C VAL A 23 2.68 -6.12 -14.07
N ALA A 24 3.04 -6.90 -15.09
CA ALA A 24 4.35 -6.80 -15.70
C ALA A 24 4.50 -5.46 -16.45
N GLY A 25 5.54 -4.70 -16.14
CA GLY A 25 5.75 -3.35 -16.68
C GLY A 25 5.60 -2.28 -15.60
N ASP A 26 4.58 -2.40 -14.75
CA ASP A 26 4.14 -1.34 -13.84
C ASP A 26 5.12 -0.96 -12.71
N ARG A 27 6.19 -1.76 -12.54
CA ARG A 27 7.13 -1.67 -11.41
C ARG A 27 6.45 -1.69 -10.04
N ALA A 28 5.38 -2.47 -9.89
CA ALA A 28 4.78 -2.68 -8.58
C ALA A 28 5.81 -3.21 -7.58
N GLY A 29 5.85 -2.62 -6.39
CA GLY A 29 6.89 -2.87 -5.39
C GLY A 29 8.05 -1.89 -5.48
N PHE A 30 7.98 -0.86 -6.33
CA PHE A 30 8.96 0.23 -6.35
C PHE A 30 9.04 0.95 -5.00
N ALA A 31 7.89 1.15 -4.37
CA ALA A 31 7.76 1.60 -3.00
C ALA A 31 6.76 0.71 -2.26
N VAL A 32 7.01 0.44 -0.99
CA VAL A 32 6.11 -0.31 -0.11
C VAL A 32 6.11 0.37 1.25
N THR A 33 4.93 0.55 1.82
CA THR A 33 4.78 0.93 3.23
C THR A 33 3.76 0.02 3.89
N ALA A 34 3.96 -0.22 5.18
CA ALA A 34 2.91 -0.75 6.05
C ALA A 34 2.36 0.41 6.88
N GLY A 35 1.10 0.32 7.29
CA GLY A 35 0.47 1.33 8.12
C GLY A 35 -0.87 0.83 8.64
N GLU A 36 -1.46 1.55 9.56
CA GLU A 36 -2.78 1.26 10.09
C GLU A 36 -3.84 2.05 9.32
N PHE A 37 -4.32 1.62 8.16
CA PHE A 37 -5.25 2.45 7.35
C PHE A 37 -6.73 2.14 7.66
N ASP A 38 -7.04 0.98 8.25
CA ASP A 38 -8.40 0.61 8.64
C ASP A 38 -8.58 -0.07 10.02
N GLY A 39 -7.50 -0.37 10.74
CA GLY A 39 -7.52 -0.92 12.11
C GLY A 39 -6.81 -2.27 12.30
N ASP A 40 -6.37 -2.93 11.21
CA ASP A 40 -5.81 -4.30 11.25
C ASP A 40 -4.44 -4.48 10.55
N GLY A 41 -3.68 -3.40 10.31
CA GLY A 41 -2.31 -3.46 9.81
C GLY A 41 -2.20 -3.78 8.31
N ASP A 42 -2.13 -2.72 7.51
CA ASP A 42 -2.31 -2.71 6.07
C ASP A 42 -1.02 -2.52 5.28
N ILE A 43 -1.12 -2.72 3.96
CA ILE A 43 0.01 -2.60 3.04
C ILE A 43 -0.38 -1.72 1.86
N ALA A 44 0.44 -0.72 1.55
CA ALA A 44 0.36 0.01 0.30
C ALA A 44 1.60 -0.24 -0.57
N VAL A 45 1.37 -0.53 -1.85
CA VAL A 45 2.40 -0.88 -2.84
C VAL A 45 2.32 0.08 -4.02
N GLY A 46 3.40 0.85 -4.24
CA GLY A 46 3.54 1.75 -5.37
C GLY A 46 3.96 1.03 -6.65
N ALA A 47 3.39 1.47 -7.77
CA ALA A 47 3.61 0.98 -9.13
C ALA A 47 3.68 2.16 -10.11
N PRO A 48 4.81 2.90 -10.15
CA PRO A 48 4.91 4.18 -10.83
C PRO A 48 4.92 4.12 -12.37
N GLU A 49 5.01 2.94 -13.00
CA GLU A 49 4.81 2.77 -14.46
C GLU A 49 3.49 2.07 -14.77
N ASN A 50 2.53 2.10 -13.84
CA ASN A 50 1.22 1.63 -14.20
C ASN A 50 0.69 2.49 -15.36
N ASP A 51 0.36 1.84 -16.47
CA ASP A 51 -0.11 2.46 -17.71
C ASP A 51 -1.63 2.31 -17.90
N SER A 52 -2.37 1.88 -16.87
CA SER A 52 -3.78 1.51 -17.01
C SER A 52 -4.68 2.69 -17.41
N ALA A 53 -4.34 3.92 -17.00
CA ALA A 53 -5.11 5.12 -17.32
C ALA A 53 -4.41 6.06 -18.34
N ALA A 54 -3.08 6.17 -18.29
CA ALA A 54 -2.23 6.86 -19.27
C ALA A 54 -0.78 6.37 -19.14
N GLU A 55 0.10 6.68 -20.10
CA GLU A 55 1.53 6.30 -20.04
C GLU A 55 2.20 6.86 -18.79
N ASP A 56 2.86 6.00 -18.01
CA ASP A 56 3.56 6.30 -16.76
C ASP A 56 2.71 7.11 -15.74
N VAL A 57 1.39 6.96 -15.76
CA VAL A 57 0.49 7.67 -14.81
C VAL A 57 0.75 7.21 -13.37
N GLY A 58 1.10 5.93 -13.20
CA GLY A 58 1.40 5.32 -11.93
C GLY A 58 0.16 5.00 -11.09
N ALA A 59 0.36 4.10 -10.13
CA ALA A 59 -0.68 3.66 -9.20
C ALA A 59 -0.11 3.32 -7.82
N VAL A 60 -0.99 3.29 -6.81
CA VAL A 60 -0.76 2.64 -5.52
C VAL A 60 -1.85 1.62 -5.27
N TYR A 61 -1.47 0.38 -5.03
CA TYR A 61 -2.35 -0.69 -4.61
C TYR A 61 -2.40 -0.71 -3.08
N LEU A 62 -3.59 -0.52 -2.51
CA LEU A 62 -3.85 -0.63 -1.08
C LEU A 62 -4.48 -1.99 -0.79
N LEU A 63 -3.86 -2.73 0.11
CA LEU A 63 -4.35 -4.00 0.63
C LEU A 63 -4.66 -3.79 2.10
N LEU A 64 -5.95 -3.83 2.40
CA LEU A 64 -6.46 -3.82 3.75
C LEU A 64 -6.36 -5.24 4.32
N SER A 65 -5.95 -5.37 5.57
CA SER A 65 -5.75 -6.66 6.21
C SER A 65 -6.99 -7.03 7.02
N ASN A 66 -8.05 -7.48 6.36
CA ASN A 66 -9.27 -7.91 7.05
C ASN A 66 -9.18 -9.32 7.69
N GLU A 67 -8.03 -10.00 7.62
CA GLU A 67 -7.79 -11.33 8.19
C GLU A 67 -6.39 -11.41 8.78
N THR A 68 -6.24 -12.18 9.84
CA THR A 68 -5.05 -12.20 10.69
C THR A 68 -3.75 -12.55 9.94
N GLU A 69 -3.79 -13.26 8.81
CA GLU A 69 -2.58 -13.61 8.04
C GLU A 69 -2.89 -13.82 6.55
N ARG A 70 -2.41 -12.92 5.67
CA ARG A 70 -2.41 -13.09 4.21
C ARG A 70 -1.39 -14.17 3.83
N SER A 71 -1.79 -15.17 3.03
CA SER A 71 -0.90 -16.26 2.61
C SER A 71 -0.97 -16.52 1.10
N GLY A 72 0.11 -17.05 0.54
CA GLY A 72 0.19 -17.46 -0.85
C GLY A 72 0.59 -16.33 -1.81
N THR A 73 0.05 -16.33 -3.01
CA THR A 73 0.35 -15.32 -4.03
C THR A 73 -0.91 -14.52 -4.33
N ALA A 74 -0.85 -13.21 -4.09
CA ALA A 74 -1.92 -12.27 -4.37
C ALA A 74 -1.56 -11.41 -5.59
N ASN A 75 -2.49 -11.26 -6.52
CA ASN A 75 -2.38 -10.36 -7.66
C ASN A 75 -2.93 -8.98 -7.28
N LEU A 76 -2.06 -7.97 -7.23
CA LEU A 76 -2.39 -6.62 -6.81
C LEU A 76 -3.52 -5.98 -7.64
N LEU A 77 -3.60 -6.27 -8.95
CA LEU A 77 -4.66 -5.70 -9.78
C LEU A 77 -6.03 -6.31 -9.47
N ALA A 78 -6.07 -7.57 -9.04
CA ALA A 78 -7.31 -8.30 -8.81
C ALA A 78 -7.77 -8.28 -7.34
N GLU A 79 -6.81 -8.16 -6.41
CA GLU A 79 -7.02 -8.37 -4.98
C GLU A 79 -6.75 -7.13 -4.13
N ALA A 80 -6.32 -6.01 -4.71
CA ALA A 80 -6.24 -4.76 -3.96
C ALA A 80 -7.65 -4.22 -3.62
N ASP A 81 -7.84 -3.80 -2.37
CA ASP A 81 -9.07 -3.21 -1.88
C ASP A 81 -9.30 -1.80 -2.46
N ALA A 82 -8.21 -1.08 -2.73
CA ALA A 82 -8.24 0.17 -3.47
C ALA A 82 -7.03 0.31 -4.39
N ILE A 83 -7.23 1.03 -5.50
CA ILE A 83 -6.19 1.41 -6.44
C ILE A 83 -6.24 2.93 -6.61
N LEU A 84 -5.21 3.62 -6.12
CA LEU A 84 -5.06 5.06 -6.27
C LEU A 84 -4.27 5.32 -7.54
N THR A 85 -4.87 5.97 -8.53
CA THR A 85 -4.23 6.28 -9.81
C THR A 85 -3.88 7.75 -9.93
N GLY A 86 -2.86 8.07 -10.72
CA GLY A 86 -2.61 9.45 -11.17
C GLY A 86 -3.69 9.99 -12.10
N VAL A 87 -3.54 11.27 -12.42
CA VAL A 87 -4.50 12.03 -13.24
C VAL A 87 -3.90 12.44 -14.59
N GLY A 88 -2.57 12.51 -14.68
CA GLY A 88 -1.82 12.92 -15.87
C GLY A 88 -0.80 11.88 -16.32
N GLU A 89 -0.52 11.89 -17.62
CA GLU A 89 0.57 11.12 -18.22
C GLU A 89 1.90 11.50 -17.55
N GLY A 90 2.68 10.49 -17.17
CA GLY A 90 3.99 10.68 -16.58
C GLY A 90 3.99 11.17 -15.12
N ASP A 91 2.84 11.28 -14.44
CA ASP A 91 2.75 11.68 -13.02
C ASP A 91 3.62 10.79 -12.11
N MET A 92 3.73 9.51 -12.47
CA MET A 92 4.42 8.46 -11.71
C MET A 92 3.91 8.37 -10.27
N VAL A 93 2.59 8.35 -10.09
CA VAL A 93 1.97 8.15 -8.77
C VAL A 93 2.48 6.87 -8.14
N GLY A 94 2.77 6.93 -6.83
CA GLY A 94 3.29 5.78 -6.09
C GLY A 94 4.80 5.62 -6.21
N PHE A 95 5.53 6.64 -6.68
CA PHE A 95 6.99 6.61 -6.72
C PHE A 95 7.59 6.63 -5.31
N PRO A 96 7.22 7.57 -4.41
CA PRO A 96 7.33 7.35 -2.98
C PRO A 96 5.95 7.06 -2.38
N VAL A 97 5.94 6.17 -1.39
CA VAL A 97 4.77 5.83 -0.57
C VAL A 97 5.24 5.81 0.88
N ALA A 98 4.48 6.43 1.80
CA ALA A 98 4.78 6.45 3.23
C ALA A 98 3.51 6.44 4.05
N SER A 99 3.56 5.83 5.24
CA SER A 99 2.54 6.01 6.28
C SER A 99 2.96 7.14 7.22
N LEU A 100 1.98 7.92 7.68
CA LEU A 100 2.14 8.92 8.73
C LEU A 100 1.23 8.54 9.89
N PRO A 101 1.80 8.15 11.04
CA PRO A 101 1.01 7.93 12.25
C PRO A 101 0.31 9.22 12.65
N VAL A 102 -1.01 9.18 12.72
CA VAL A 102 -1.82 10.27 13.26
C VAL A 102 -2.16 9.89 14.69
N THR A 103 -1.65 10.64 15.66
CA THR A 103 -1.86 10.36 17.09
C THR A 103 -3.01 11.16 17.70
N GLU A 104 -3.71 11.95 16.89
CA GLU A 104 -4.69 12.93 17.37
C GLU A 104 -5.90 12.99 16.43
N ALA A 105 -6.82 12.03 16.54
CA ALA A 105 -8.22 12.38 16.40
C ALA A 105 -8.64 12.95 17.76
N ASP A 106 -8.74 14.29 17.84
CA ASP A 106 -9.12 15.03 19.04
C ASP A 106 -10.18 14.26 19.84
N SER A 107 -9.84 13.82 21.05
CA SER A 107 -10.68 12.98 21.91
C SER A 107 -11.93 13.69 22.46
N ASP A 108 -12.29 14.84 21.88
CA ASP A 108 -13.44 15.66 22.23
C ASP A 108 -14.72 15.30 21.43
N SER A 109 -14.73 14.19 20.67
CA SER A 109 -15.98 13.65 20.12
C SER A 109 -16.81 12.99 21.22
N ASP A 110 -17.64 13.78 21.88
CA ASP A 110 -18.86 13.38 22.61
C ASP A 110 -19.91 12.71 21.68
N ASP A 111 -19.49 11.99 20.63
CA ASP A 111 -20.38 11.39 19.64
C ASP A 111 -20.65 9.89 19.86
N GLY A 112 -20.08 9.30 20.93
CA GLY A 112 -20.34 7.92 21.29
C GLY A 112 -19.85 6.88 20.28
N THR A 113 -19.03 7.27 19.30
CA THR A 113 -18.26 6.34 18.47
C THR A 113 -16.91 6.13 19.17
N GLY A 114 -16.90 5.24 20.15
CA GLY A 114 -15.66 4.90 20.88
C GLY A 114 -14.55 4.53 19.90
N ALA A 115 -13.49 5.33 19.88
CA ALA A 115 -12.28 5.20 19.08
C ALA A 115 -12.55 4.95 17.59
N ALA A 116 -12.50 6.00 16.76
CA ALA A 116 -11.79 5.79 15.51
C ALA A 116 -10.41 5.27 15.93
N ALA A 117 -10.08 4.02 15.60
CA ALA A 117 -8.71 3.56 15.75
C ALA A 117 -7.81 4.64 15.12
N ASP A 118 -6.70 4.96 15.78
CA ASP A 118 -5.73 5.92 15.27
C ASP A 118 -5.19 5.38 13.93
N VAL A 119 -5.90 5.66 12.83
CA VAL A 119 -5.57 5.16 11.49
C VAL A 119 -4.57 6.10 10.85
N ASP A 120 -3.43 5.58 10.45
CA ASP A 120 -2.38 6.26 9.74
C ASP A 120 -2.92 6.97 8.48
N ALA A 121 -2.28 8.08 8.12
CA ALA A 121 -2.47 8.67 6.80
C ALA A 121 -1.53 8.02 5.79
N LEU A 122 -2.03 7.72 4.59
CA LEU A 122 -1.22 7.28 3.45
C LEU A 122 -0.73 8.50 2.64
N LEU A 123 0.57 8.71 2.59
CA LEU A 123 1.22 9.72 1.74
C LEU A 123 1.68 9.06 0.43
N VAL A 124 1.26 9.64 -0.70
CA VAL A 124 1.61 9.17 -2.04
C VAL A 124 2.25 10.32 -2.82
N GLY A 125 3.45 10.12 -3.35
CA GLY A 125 4.09 11.11 -4.22
C GLY A 125 3.90 10.82 -5.70
N ALA A 126 3.90 11.91 -6.47
CA ALA A 126 3.83 11.95 -7.92
C ALA A 126 4.88 12.95 -8.42
N PRO A 127 6.18 12.59 -8.46
CA PRO A 127 7.29 13.53 -8.56
C PRO A 127 7.34 14.30 -9.88
N ARG A 128 6.57 13.88 -10.88
CA ARG A 128 6.50 14.50 -12.21
C ARG A 128 5.15 15.15 -12.50
N ASN A 129 4.22 15.09 -11.55
CA ASN A 129 2.96 15.81 -11.69
C ASN A 129 3.24 17.33 -11.62
N ASP A 130 2.81 18.03 -12.67
CA ASP A 130 3.03 19.47 -12.86
C ASP A 130 1.76 20.32 -12.67
N ASN A 131 0.68 19.72 -12.16
CA ASN A 131 -0.59 20.40 -11.84
C ASN A 131 -0.68 20.94 -10.40
#